data_AF-A0A966BUL5-F1
#
_entry.id   AF-A0A966BUL5-F1
#
_cell.length_a   1.000
_cell.length_b   1.000
_cell.length_c   1.000
_cell.angle_alpha   90.00
_cell.angle_beta   90.00
_cell.angle_gamma   90.00
#
_symmetry.space_group_name_H-M   'P 1'
#
loop_
_entity.id
_entity.type
_entity.pdbx_description
1 polymer ?
#
loop_
_entity_poly.entity_id
_entity_poly.type
_entity_poly.pdbx_seq_one_letter_code
_entity_poly.pdbx_strand_id
1 'polypeptide(L)' 'MAEKTNTDRIKEIYKLCKAHFGDIRFVGIKYHKKIGWIAKAQFDGGFENLTADGLTSTEALRKLRNRVKKIIKRYNAV' A
#
# COMPACT_ATOMS: atom_id res chain seq x y z
N MET A 1 -4.88 -23.13 5.19
CA MET A 1 -4.68 -22.09 4.15
C MET A 1 -3.29 -21.51 4.35
N ALA A 2 -2.46 -21.43 3.31
CA ALA A 2 -1.13 -20.84 3.45
C ALA A 2 -1.25 -19.37 3.88
N GLU A 3 -0.48 -18.97 4.90
CA GLU A 3 -0.45 -17.57 5.31
C GLU A 3 0.18 -16.74 4.19
N LYS A 4 -0.46 -15.62 3.80
CA LYS A 4 0.10 -14.73 2.79
C LYS A 4 1.48 -14.27 3.22
N THR A 5 2.40 -14.12 2.29
CA THR A 5 3.72 -13.52 2.53
C THR A 5 3.64 -11.98 2.40
N ASN A 6 4.68 -11.27 2.82
CA ASN A 6 4.79 -9.83 2.53
C ASN A 6 4.83 -9.57 1.02
N THR A 7 5.50 -10.45 0.25
CA THR A 7 5.55 -10.39 -1.21
C THR A 7 4.14 -10.42 -1.82
N ASP A 8 3.28 -11.32 -1.34
CA ASP A 8 1.90 -11.41 -1.82
C ASP A 8 1.11 -10.15 -1.51
N ARG A 9 1.27 -9.61 -0.30
CA ARG A 9 0.61 -8.36 0.12
C ARG A 9 1.06 -7.16 -0.72
N ILE A 10 2.36 -7.06 -1.01
CA ILE A 10 2.91 -5.99 -1.86
C ILE A 10 2.33 -6.10 -3.28
N LYS A 11 2.32 -7.31 -3.86
CA LYS A 11 1.75 -7.57 -5.20
C LYS A 11 0.25 -7.25 -5.25
N GLU A 12 -0.51 -7.56 -4.20
CA GLU A 12 -1.93 -7.20 -4.11
C GLU A 12 -2.15 -5.68 -4.09
N ILE A 13 -1.35 -4.95 -3.30
CA ILE A 13 -1.44 -3.48 -3.22
C ILE A 13 -1.08 -2.87 -4.58
N TYR A 14 -0.01 -3.35 -5.23
CA TYR A 14 0.36 -2.92 -6.57
C TYR A 14 -0.79 -3.11 -7.56
N LYS A 15 -1.40 -4.30 -7.61
CA LYS A 15 -2.55 -4.59 -8.50
C LYS A 15 -3.72 -3.64 -8.24
N LEU A 16 -4.08 -3.42 -6.97
CA LEU A 16 -5.16 -2.51 -6.60
C LEU A 16 -4.87 -1.07 -7.03
N CYS A 17 -3.69 -0.57 -6.71
CA CYS A 17 -3.32 0.78 -7.10
C CYS A 17 -3.29 0.95 -8.62
N LYS A 18 -2.81 -0.05 -9.38
CA LYS A 18 -2.63 0.05 -10.83
C LYS A 18 -3.99 0.09 -11.53
N ALA A 19 -4.93 -0.71 -11.05
CA ALA A 19 -6.27 -0.78 -11.59
C ALA A 19 -7.10 0.51 -11.38
N HIS A 20 -6.79 1.31 -10.34
CA HIS A 20 -7.64 2.45 -9.95
C HIS A 20 -6.97 3.82 -10.05
N PHE A 21 -5.64 3.90 -10.01
CA PHE A 21 -4.91 5.17 -9.98
C PHE A 21 -3.90 5.34 -11.13
N GLY A 22 -3.76 4.35 -12.01
CA GLY A 22 -2.81 4.38 -13.12
C GLY A 22 -1.41 3.90 -12.75
N ASP A 23 -0.39 4.44 -13.41
CA ASP A 23 0.98 3.93 -13.31
C ASP A 23 1.62 4.15 -11.92
N ILE A 24 2.28 3.09 -11.46
CA ILE A 24 2.92 3.01 -10.15
C ILE A 24 4.42 2.82 -10.35
N ARG A 25 5.19 3.70 -9.72
CA ARG A 25 6.64 3.59 -9.65
C ARG A 25 7.09 2.44 -8.77
N PHE A 26 6.54 2.36 -7.55
CA PHE A 26 6.86 1.27 -6.63
C PHE A 26 5.81 1.06 -5.54
N VAL A 27 5.71 -0.19 -5.06
CA VAL A 27 5.10 -0.52 -3.77
C VAL A 27 6.10 -1.30 -2.95
N GLY A 28 6.29 -0.92 -1.70
CA GLY A 28 7.29 -1.57 -0.86
C GLY A 28 7.10 -1.28 0.61
N ILE A 29 7.96 -1.91 1.41
CA ILE A 29 8.04 -1.73 2.85
C ILE A 29 9.50 -1.61 3.27
N LYS A 30 9.77 -0.69 4.20
CA LYS A 30 11.10 -0.49 4.78
C LYS A 30 11.01 -0.36 6.29
N TYR A 31 12.07 -0.75 6.99
CA TYR A 31 12.22 -0.47 8.41
C TYR A 31 12.83 0.92 8.60
N HIS A 32 12.27 1.71 9.51
CA HIS A 32 12.72 3.05 9.84
C HIS A 32 12.95 3.16 11.34
N LYS A 33 14.17 3.53 11.76
CA LYS A 33 14.62 3.51 13.17
C LYS A 33 13.68 4.22 14.15
N LYS A 34 13.06 5.34 13.75
CA LYS A 34 12.19 6.13 14.65
C LYS A 34 10.70 5.76 14.60
N ILE A 35 10.26 5.10 13.52
CA ILE A 35 8.82 4.94 13.22
C ILE A 35 8.42 3.45 13.25
N GLY A 36 9.38 2.54 13.05
CA GLY A 36 9.11 1.14 12.81
C GLY A 36 8.95 0.86 11.32
N TRP A 37 8.03 -0.04 10.97
CA TRP A 37 7.83 -0.44 9.58
C TRP A 37 6.97 0.56 8.83
N ILE A 38 7.43 0.99 7.66
CA ILE A 38 6.70 1.93 6.79
C ILE A 38 6.45 1.27 5.44
N ALA A 39 5.18 1.06 5.11
CA ALA A 39 4.73 0.68 3.78
C ALA A 39 4.46 1.94 2.94
N LYS A 40 4.82 1.90 1.66
CA LYS A 40 4.62 3.00 0.71
C LYS A 40 4.17 2.49 -0.66
N ALA A 41 3.24 3.20 -1.29
CA ALA A 41 2.97 3.16 -2.72
C ALA A 41 3.30 4.53 -3.33
N GLN A 42 4.18 4.54 -4.34
CA GLN A 42 4.56 5.72 -5.10
C GLN A 42 4.03 5.62 -6.53
N PHE A 43 3.43 6.69 -7.01
CA PHE A 43 2.86 6.80 -8.34
C PHE A 43 3.79 7.60 -9.25
N ASP A 44 3.71 7.37 -10.56
CA ASP A 44 4.53 8.08 -11.54
C ASP A 44 3.97 9.45 -11.92
N GLY A 45 2.66 9.68 -11.73
CA GLY A 45 1.98 10.94 -12.00
C GLY A 45 1.77 11.85 -10.77
N GLY A 46 0.92 12.86 -10.91
CA GLY A 46 0.60 13.85 -9.86
C GLY A 46 -0.21 13.32 -8.66
N PHE A 47 -0.38 12.01 -8.53
CA PHE A 47 -1.07 11.41 -7.39
C PHE A 47 -0.11 11.30 -6.19
N GLU A 48 -0.55 11.80 -5.03
CA GLU A 48 0.28 11.80 -3.82
C GLU A 48 0.66 10.38 -3.37
N ASN A 49 1.88 10.26 -2.82
CA ASN A 49 2.34 9.00 -2.24
C ASN A 49 1.41 8.54 -1.11
N LEU A 50 1.07 7.25 -1.10
CA LEU A 50 0.34 6.64 0.00
C LEU A 50 1.31 5.94 0.94
N THR A 51 1.22 6.21 2.23
CA THR A 51 2.04 5.59 3.27
C THR A 51 1.21 5.08 4.43
N ALA A 52 1.73 4.06 5.13
CA ALA A 52 1.22 3.61 6.41
C ALA A 52 2.34 2.98 7.24
N ASP A 53 2.31 3.22 8.55
CA ASP A 53 3.24 2.66 9.53
C ASP A 53 2.62 1.50 10.34
N GLY A 54 3.48 0.69 10.95
CA GLY A 54 3.07 -0.39 11.84
C GLY A 54 4.22 -0.96 12.68
N LEU A 55 3.86 -1.67 13.74
CA LEU A 55 4.81 -2.36 14.63
C LEU A 55 5.45 -3.55 13.92
N THR A 56 4.74 -4.16 12.97
CA THR A 56 5.23 -5.24 12.11
C THR A 56 5.12 -4.88 10.63
N SER A 57 5.91 -5.56 9.79
CA SER A 57 5.82 -5.40 8.34
C SER A 57 4.42 -5.71 7.80
N THR A 58 3.81 -6.76 8.34
CA THR A 58 2.48 -7.24 7.96
C THR A 58 1.41 -6.20 8.29
N GLU A 59 1.51 -5.57 9.46
CA GLU A 59 0.57 -4.56 9.90
C GLU A 59 0.64 -3.30 9.02
N ALA A 60 1.84 -2.80 8.75
CA ALA A 60 2.03 -1.63 7.89
C ALA A 60 1.47 -1.87 6.48
N LEU A 61 1.74 -3.04 5.87
CA LEU A 61 1.16 -3.42 4.57
C LEU A 61 -0.36 -3.53 4.62
N ARG A 62 -0.93 -4.12 5.68
CA ARG A 62 -2.38 -4.22 5.87
C ARG A 62 -3.03 -2.83 5.96
N LYS A 63 -2.43 -1.92 6.71
CA LYS A 63 -2.91 -0.53 6.82
C LYS A 63 -2.83 0.21 5.49
N LEU A 64 -1.74 0.06 4.73
CA LEU A 64 -1.63 0.63 3.39
C LEU A 64 -2.72 0.11 2.46
N ARG A 65 -2.96 -1.22 2.43
CA ARG A 65 -4.03 -1.82 1.63
C ARG A 65 -5.41 -1.27 2.01
N ASN A 66 -5.68 -1.11 3.31
CA ASN A 66 -6.95 -0.56 3.78
C ASN A 66 -7.12 0.90 3.38
N ARG A 67 -6.05 1.71 3.42
CA ARG A 67 -6.05 3.09 2.94
C ARG A 67 -6.37 3.15 1.44
N VAL A 68 -5.72 2.32 0.63
CA VAL A 68 -6.01 2.18 -0.82
C VAL A 68 -7.49 1.86 -1.07
N LYS A 69 -8.02 0.82 -0.41
CA LYS A 69 -9.43 0.44 -0.53
C LYS A 69 -10.39 1.57 -0.13
N LYS A 70 -10.07 2.31 0.94
CA LYS A 70 -10.89 3.44 1.40
C LYS A 70 -10.96 4.56 0.36
N ILE A 71 -9.84 4.83 -0.32
CA ILE A 71 -9.76 5.83 -1.38
C ILE A 71 -10.59 5.37 -2.59
N ILE A 72 -10.39 4.14 -3.06
CA ILE A 72 -11.18 3.55 -4.17
C ILE A 72 -12.68 3.64 -3.88
N LYS A 73 -13.11 3.26 -2.67
CA LYS A 73 -14.52 3.32 -2.28
C LYS A 73 -15.08 4.75 -2.34
N ARG A 74 -14.28 5.77 -2.00
CA ARG A 74 -14.70 7.18 -2.04
C ARG A 74 -14.88 7.68 -3.47
N TYR A 75 -13.99 7.29 -4.39
CA TYR A 75 -14.11 7.67 -5.80
C TYR A 75 -15.29 6.98 -6.49
N ASN A 76 -15.59 5.72 -6.15
CA ASN A 76 -16.68 4.96 -6.77
C ASN A 76 -18.07 5.21 -6.15
N ALA A 77 -18.14 5.95 -5.04
CA ALA A 77 -19.39 6.30 -4.38
C ALA A 77 -19.94 7.67 -4.85
N VAL A 78 -19.30 8.26 -5.86
CA VAL A 78 -19.70 9.48 -6.56
C VAL A 78 -20.29 9.10 -7.91
#